data_AF-B4G3P3-F1
#
_entry.id   AF-B4G3P3-F1
#
_cell.length_a   1.000
_cell.length_b   1.000
_cell.length_c   1.000
_cell.angle_alpha   90.00
_cell.angle_beta   90.00
_cell.angle_gamma   90.00
#
_symmetry.space_group_name_H-M   'P 1'
#
loop_
_entity.id
_entity.type
_entity.pdbx_description
1 polymer ?
#
loop_
_entity_poly.entity_id
_entity_poly.type
_entity_poly.pdbx_seq_one_letter_code
_entity_poly.pdbx_strand_id
1 'polypeptide(L)'
;MEKTIESNYCTCGDVFITRYAPFNFLREFRHACIDYDWTPQELVNNALETWQTLTSLEKSRFEQDQYLPYFIAETVEHLLEAQEQNESKENAKEPRQKRCPNRKPHQK
;
A
#
# COMPACT_ATOMS: atom_id res chain seq x y z
N MET A 1 24.74 29.84 4.49
CA MET A 1 24.95 28.46 4.02
C MET A 1 23.80 27.63 4.55
N GLU A 2 22.73 27.54 3.75
CA GLU A 2 21.56 26.73 4.03
C GLU A 2 21.96 25.27 3.86
N LYS A 3 21.78 24.46 4.90
CA LYS A 3 22.02 23.02 4.83
C LYS A 3 20.80 22.40 4.19
N THR A 4 20.93 21.99 2.93
CA THR A 4 19.97 21.12 2.26
C THR A 4 19.91 19.81 3.03
N ILE A 5 18.83 19.59 3.78
CA ILE A 5 18.50 18.28 4.32
C ILE A 5 17.87 17.52 3.16
N GLU A 6 18.66 16.71 2.48
CA GLU A 6 18.14 15.72 1.54
C GLU A 6 17.29 14.72 2.34
N SER A 7 15.99 14.96 2.30
CA SER A 7 14.93 14.11 2.82
C SER A 7 14.81 12.85 1.96
N ASN A 8 15.81 11.97 2.05
CA ASN A 8 15.74 10.61 1.51
C ASN A 8 14.89 9.74 2.44
N TYR A 9 13.56 9.86 2.34
CA TYR A 9 12.68 8.78 2.78
C TYR A 9 11.94 8.26 1.56
N CYS A 10 12.54 7.25 0.94
CA CYS A 10 11.82 6.32 0.10
C CYS A 10 12.31 4.92 0.48
N THR A 11 11.72 4.36 1.53
CA THR A 11 11.84 2.93 1.83
C THR A 11 10.48 2.32 1.64
N CYS A 12 10.22 1.93 0.39
CA CYS A 12 9.28 0.87 0.10
C CYS A 12 9.92 -0.40 0.68
N GLY A 13 9.50 -0.87 1.87
CA GLY A 13 10.05 -2.14 2.39
C GLY A 13 9.80 -2.54 3.84
N ASP A 14 9.65 -1.62 4.80
CA ASP A 14 9.49 -2.02 6.22
C ASP A 14 8.21 -1.42 6.81
N VAL A 15 7.29 -2.30 7.20
CA VAL A 15 6.08 -1.90 7.90
C VAL A 15 6.49 -1.50 9.31
N PHE A 16 6.62 -0.20 9.53
CA PHE A 16 6.97 0.34 10.83
C PHE A 16 5.76 0.23 11.77
N ILE A 17 5.79 -0.79 12.63
CA ILE A 17 4.86 -0.96 13.75
C ILE A 17 5.49 -0.36 15.00
N THR A 18 4.80 0.58 15.61
CA THR A 18 5.26 1.24 16.83
C THR A 18 4.84 0.47 18.07
N ARG A 19 5.52 0.73 19.19
CA ARG A 19 5.10 0.28 20.54
C ARG A 19 3.87 1.00 21.07
N TYR A 20 3.40 2.03 20.38
CA TYR A 20 2.34 2.93 20.86
C TYR A 20 1.10 2.74 20.00
N ALA A 21 0.07 2.12 20.58
CA ALA A 21 -1.19 1.83 19.91
C ALA A 21 -1.83 3.03 19.16
N PRO A 22 -1.80 4.28 19.67
CA PRO A 22 -2.36 5.42 18.94
C PRO A 22 -1.70 5.69 17.58
N PHE A 23 -0.39 5.44 17.43
CA PHE A 23 0.30 5.67 16.16
C PHE A 23 0.04 4.54 15.16
N ASN A 24 -0.09 3.30 15.65
CA ASN A 24 -0.52 2.17 14.82
C ASN A 24 -1.94 2.41 14.30
N PHE A 25 -2.85 2.89 15.16
CA PHE A 25 -4.19 3.29 14.75
C PHE A 25 -4.17 4.42 13.72
N LEU A 26 -3.40 5.48 13.93
CA LEU A 26 -3.32 6.60 12.98
C LEU A 26 -2.88 6.14 11.58
N ARG A 27 -2.00 5.14 11.52
CA ARG A 27 -1.58 4.54 10.25
C ARG A 27 -2.75 3.85 9.54
N GLU A 28 -3.46 2.95 10.23
CA GLU A 28 -4.61 2.26 9.64
C GLU A 28 -5.74 3.22 9.29
N PHE A 29 -5.99 4.21 10.14
CA PHE A 29 -6.98 5.26 9.87
C PHE A 29 -6.64 6.02 8.58
N ARG A 30 -5.36 6.36 8.38
CA ARG A 30 -4.90 6.96 7.11
C ARG A 30 -5.11 6.03 5.91
N HIS A 31 -4.85 4.73 6.06
CA HIS A 31 -5.08 3.77 4.97
C HIS A 31 -6.56 3.63 4.62
N ALA A 32 -7.42 3.54 5.63
CA ALA A 32 -8.87 3.50 5.45
C ALA A 32 -9.44 4.78 4.81
N CYS A 33 -8.77 5.91 5.02
CA CYS A 33 -9.19 7.21 4.51
C CYS A 33 -8.37 7.70 3.29
N ILE A 34 -7.70 6.81 2.56
CA ILE A 34 -6.82 7.21 1.44
C ILE A 34 -7.53 7.96 0.33
N ASP A 35 -8.83 7.70 0.13
CA ASP A 35 -9.65 8.34 -0.91
C ASP A 35 -10.28 9.66 -0.45
N TYR A 36 -10.10 10.04 0.82
CA TYR A 36 -10.60 11.31 1.36
C TYR A 36 -9.55 12.40 1.16
N ASP A 37 -9.96 13.53 0.58
CA ASP A 37 -9.10 14.70 0.38
C ASP A 37 -8.99 15.54 1.67
N TRP A 38 -8.50 14.91 2.73
CA TRP A 38 -8.28 15.55 4.02
C TRP A 38 -6.88 16.16 4.09
N THR A 39 -6.80 17.36 4.63
CA THR A 39 -5.52 17.93 5.03
C THR A 39 -4.88 17.08 6.14
N PRO A 40 -3.55 17.11 6.29
CA PRO A 40 -2.88 16.39 7.38
C PRO A 40 -3.43 16.74 8.77
N GLN A 41 -3.84 17.99 8.97
CA GLN A 41 -4.42 18.43 10.24
C GLN A 41 -5.81 17.84 10.46
N GLU A 42 -6.68 17.83 9.44
CA GLU A 42 -8.00 17.20 9.53
C GLU A 42 -7.88 15.70 9.78
N LEU A 43 -6.98 15.01 9.07
CA LEU A 43 -6.74 13.58 9.27
C LEU A 43 -6.37 13.28 10.73
N VAL A 44 -5.42 14.03 11.30
CA VAL A 44 -4.97 13.82 12.69
C VAL A 44 -6.09 14.14 13.69
N ASN A 45 -6.84 15.21 13.47
CA ASN A 45 -7.95 15.57 14.36
C ASN A 45 -9.05 14.50 14.35
N ASN A 46 -9.47 14.06 13.17
CA ASN A 46 -10.50 13.02 13.03
C ASN A 46 -10.02 11.67 13.58
N ALA A 47 -8.75 11.33 13.37
CA ALA A 47 -8.15 10.14 13.95
C ALA A 47 -8.14 10.21 15.48
N LEU A 48 -7.79 11.37 16.06
CA LEU A 48 -7.79 11.55 17.50
C LEU A 48 -9.19 11.42 18.09
N GLU A 49 -10.18 12.08 17.49
CA GLU A 49 -11.59 11.98 17.91
C GLU A 49 -12.07 10.53 17.85
N THR A 50 -11.82 9.84 16.75
CA THR A 50 -12.17 8.43 16.58
C THR A 50 -11.45 7.55 17.60
N TRP A 51 -10.16 7.78 17.84
CA TRP A 51 -9.40 7.04 18.85
C TRP A 51 -10.00 7.20 20.25
N GLN A 52 -10.48 8.40 20.60
CA GLN A 52 -11.09 8.62 21.92
C GLN A 52 -12.40 7.85 22.09
N THR A 53 -13.17 7.65 21.03
CA THR A 53 -14.45 6.92 21.09
C THR A 53 -14.30 5.40 21.11
N LEU A 54 -13.14 4.86 20.72
CA LEU A 54 -12.86 3.43 20.79
C LEU A 54 -12.85 2.91 22.24
N THR A 55 -13.42 1.73 22.42
CA THR A 55 -13.35 0.96 23.67
C THR A 55 -11.92 0.48 23.95
N SER A 56 -11.63 0.12 25.20
CA SER A 56 -10.33 -0.47 25.57
C SER A 56 -10.01 -1.74 24.79
N LEU A 57 -11.03 -2.55 24.45
CA LEU A 57 -10.86 -3.78 23.67
C LEU A 57 -10.52 -3.48 22.20
N GLU A 58 -11.10 -2.44 21.61
CA GLU A 58 -10.76 -2.04 20.24
C GLU A 58 -9.36 -1.43 20.19
N LYS A 59 -9.02 -0.61 21.18
CA LYS A 59 -7.67 -0.03 21.33
C LYS A 59 -6.59 -1.11 21.46
N SER A 60 -6.88 -2.22 22.14
CA SER A 60 -5.90 -3.30 22.34
C SER A 60 -5.45 -3.97 21.03
N ARG A 61 -6.25 -3.90 19.98
CA ARG A 61 -5.90 -4.45 18.66
C ARG A 61 -4.73 -3.74 18.00
N PHE A 62 -4.46 -2.50 18.43
CA PHE A 62 -3.37 -1.67 17.92
C PHE A 62 -2.12 -1.75 18.80
N GLU A 63 -2.18 -2.44 19.94
CA GLU A 63 -0.99 -2.75 20.74
C GLU A 63 -0.07 -3.68 19.97
N GLN A 64 1.24 -3.44 20.04
CA GLN A 64 2.24 -4.13 19.20
C GLN A 64 2.08 -5.66 19.20
N ASP A 65 1.85 -6.24 20.38
CA ASP A 65 1.77 -7.69 20.58
C ASP A 65 0.58 -8.34 19.86
N GLN A 66 -0.50 -7.59 19.62
CA GLN A 66 -1.70 -8.07 18.92
C GLN A 66 -1.72 -7.64 17.45
N TYR A 67 -1.15 -6.47 17.17
CA TYR A 67 -1.20 -5.83 15.87
C TYR A 67 -0.22 -6.42 14.85
N LEU A 68 0.99 -6.79 15.29
CA LEU A 68 2.01 -7.37 14.41
C LEU A 68 1.56 -8.72 13.80
N PRO A 69 1.01 -9.68 14.55
CA PRO A 69 0.46 -10.91 13.97
C PRO A 69 -0.68 -10.66 12.98
N TYR A 70 -1.61 -9.74 13.32
CA TYR A 70 -2.74 -9.39 12.45
C TYR A 70 -2.27 -8.80 11.13
N PHE A 71 -1.38 -7.81 11.19
CA PHE A 71 -0.83 -7.14 10.01
C PHE A 71 -0.09 -8.11 9.08
N ILE A 72 0.69 -9.04 9.64
CA ILE A 72 1.41 -10.05 8.85
C ILE A 72 0.42 -10.99 8.15
N ALA A 73 -0.63 -11.45 8.84
CA ALA A 73 -1.64 -12.33 8.25
C ALA A 73 -2.34 -11.67 7.06
N GLU A 74 -2.83 -10.44 7.24
CA GLU A 74 -3.49 -9.66 6.19
C GLU A 74 -2.57 -9.41 4.98
N THR A 75 -1.29 -9.10 5.22
CA THR A 75 -0.31 -8.89 4.15
C THR A 75 -0.04 -10.17 3.36
N VAL A 76 0.06 -11.32 4.04
CA VAL A 76 0.31 -12.62 3.40
C VAL A 76 -0.88 -13.04 2.55
N GLU A 77 -2.11 -12.85 3.03
CA GLU A 77 -3.33 -13.15 2.26
C GLU A 77 -3.35 -12.39 0.92
N HIS A 78 -3.12 -11.07 0.94
CA HIS A 78 -3.09 -10.27 -0.28
C HIS A 78 -1.93 -10.63 -1.23
N LEU A 79 -0.77 -11.05 -0.70
CA LEU A 79 0.35 -11.51 -1.52
C LEU A 79 0.04 -12.83 -2.23
N LEU A 80 -0.65 -13.76 -1.57
CA LEU A 80 -1.06 -15.04 -2.17
C LEU A 80 -2.10 -14.81 -3.28
N GLU A 81 -3.09 -13.94 -3.05
CA GLU A 81 -4.08 -13.57 -4.07
C GLU A 81 -3.44 -12.91 -5.30
N ALA A 82 -2.40 -12.08 -5.09
CA ALA A 82 -1.67 -11.43 -6.17
C ALA A 82 -0.85 -12.42 -7.01
N GLN A 83 -0.41 -13.55 -6.45
CA GLN A 83 0.32 -14.59 -7.18
C GLN A 83 -0.59 -15.35 -8.15
N GLU A 84 -1.79 -15.73 -7.73
CA GLU A 84 -2.77 -16.45 -8.57
C GLU A 84 -3.21 -15.63 -9.80
N GLN A 85 -3.32 -14.32 -9.65
CA GLN A 85 -3.68 -13.42 -10.76
C GLN A 85 -2.54 -13.21 -11.77
N ASN A 86 -1.29 -13.39 -11.36
CA ASN A 86 -0.13 -13.25 -12.24
C ASN A 86 0.09 -14.51 -13.10
N GLU A 87 -0.12 -15.71 -12.54
CA GLU A 87 -0.03 -16.97 -13.30
C GLU A 87 -1.11 -17.07 -14.42
N SER A 88 -2.28 -16.46 -14.18
CA SER A 88 -3.36 -16.40 -15.17
C SER A 88 -3.05 -15.46 -16.36
N LYS A 89 -2.14 -14.50 -16.22
CA LYS A 89 -1.76 -13.54 -17.27
C LYS A 89 -0.55 -13.99 -18.09
N GLU A 90 0.29 -14.86 -17.55
CA GLU A 90 1.50 -15.36 -18.25
C GLU A 90 1.17 -16.45 -19.29
N ASN A 91 0.11 -17.23 -19.08
CA ASN A 91 -0.38 -18.22 -20.05
C ASN A 91 -1.10 -17.63 -21.28
N ALA A 92 -1.26 -16.30 -21.37
CA ALA A 92 -1.94 -15.62 -22.49
C ALA A 92 -0.97 -14.99 -23.52
N LYS A 93 0.35 -15.20 -23.41
CA LYS A 93 1.34 -14.66 -24.35
C LYS A 93 2.11 -15.76 -25.10
N GLU A 94 1.46 -16.37 -26.10
CA GLU A 94 2.16 -16.97 -27.26
C GLU A 94 2.33 -15.92 -28.39
N PRO A 95 3.38 -16.01 -29.22
CA PRO A 95 3.95 -14.86 -29.93
C PRO A 95 3.16 -14.52 -31.20
N ARG A 96 2.62 -13.29 -31.27
CA ARG A 96 2.17 -12.74 -32.55
C ARG A 96 3.39 -12.47 -33.43
N GLN A 97 3.65 -13.40 -34.35
CA GLN A 97 4.51 -13.20 -35.52
C GLN A 97 4.16 -11.86 -36.18
N LYS A 98 5.11 -10.92 -36.16
CA LYS A 98 5.01 -9.68 -36.93
C LYS A 98 5.11 -10.03 -38.42
N ARG A 99 3.99 -10.25 -39.08
CA ARG A 99 3.92 -10.22 -40.55
C ARG A 99 4.06 -8.77 -41.00
N CYS A 100 5.21 -8.42 -41.55
CA CYS A 100 5.40 -7.15 -42.25
C CYS A 100 4.46 -7.09 -43.47
N PRO A 101 3.79 -5.95 -43.74
CA PRO A 101 3.02 -5.79 -44.97
C PRO A 101 3.94 -5.65 -46.18
N ASN A 102 3.61 -6.40 -47.24
CA ASN A 102 4.24 -6.47 -48.55
C ASN A 102 4.65 -5.09 -49.12
N ARG A 103 5.94 -4.89 -49.41
CA ARG A 103 6.38 -3.88 -50.38
C ARG A 103 5.99 -4.36 -51.78
N LYS A 104 5.13 -3.61 -52.47
CA LYS A 104 4.91 -3.80 -53.91
C LYS A 104 6.22 -3.48 -54.67
N PRO A 105 6.58 -4.24 -55.71
CA PRO A 105 7.76 -3.95 -56.52
C PRO A 105 7.53 -2.68 -57.36
N HIS A 106 8.52 -1.79 -57.38
CA HIS A 106 8.63 -0.72 -58.37
C HIS A 106 8.67 -1.34 -59.77
N GLN A 107 7.79 -0.87 -60.65
CA GLN A 107 7.99 -0.98 -62.10
C GLN A 107 8.55 0.34 -62.62
N LYS A 108 9.36 0.18 -63.67
CA LYS A 108 10.38 1.06 -64.24
C LYS A 108 9.91 2.47 -64.60
#